data_AF-A0A401QLS2-F1
#
_entry.id   AF-A0A401QLS2-F1
#
_cell.length_a   1.000
_cell.length_b   1.000
_cell.length_c   1.000
_cell.angle_alpha   90.00
_cell.angle_beta   90.00
_cell.angle_gamma   90.00
#
_symmetry.space_group_name_H-M   'P 1'
#
loop_
_entity.id
_entity.type
_entity.pdbx_description
1 polymer ?
#
loop_
_entity_poly.entity_id
_entity_poly.type
_entity_poly.pdbx_seq_one_letter_code
_entity_poly.pdbx_strand_id
1 'polypeptide(L)'
;MIFDLLDLTLLQHWPFLTLVLSITLINTGYFVPYVHFVAHARSIGFDEYEAAFLMSVAGVMDLIGRLLSGWFSDLRRMRLVHILMLWTSLTGVSLIAIPFGRTYSALMTISVAYGFCAGALTPVVFSLLPEIVGIGRIYGALGLLQMLESVGGLLGAPIS
;
A
#
# COMPACT_ATOMS: atom_id res chain seq x y z
N MET A 1 -31.40 -0.86 -4.91
CA MET A 1 -30.91 -1.90 -3.99
C MET A 1 -29.38 -2.00 -3.93
N ILE A 2 -28.63 -2.26 -5.03
CA ILE A 2 -27.14 -2.22 -4.99
C ILE A 2 -26.60 -0.77 -4.90
N PHE A 3 -27.23 0.16 -5.62
CA PHE A 3 -26.87 1.60 -5.58
C PHE A 3 -27.23 2.30 -4.26
N ASP A 4 -28.10 1.71 -3.43
CA ASP A 4 -28.38 2.22 -2.08
C ASP A 4 -27.35 1.72 -1.06
N LEU A 5 -26.67 0.62 -1.37
CA LEU A 5 -25.58 0.04 -0.58
C LEU A 5 -24.23 0.73 -0.87
N LEU A 6 -23.97 1.04 -2.15
CA LEU A 6 -22.83 1.85 -2.59
C LEU A 6 -23.27 3.30 -2.60
N ASP A 7 -23.09 3.98 -1.48
CA ASP A 7 -23.53 5.35 -1.31
C ASP A 7 -22.69 6.32 -2.18
N LEU A 8 -23.03 6.43 -3.47
CA LEU A 8 -22.28 7.15 -4.51
C LEU A 8 -22.11 8.65 -4.20
N THR A 9 -22.89 9.19 -3.27
CA THR A 9 -22.67 10.54 -2.72
C THR A 9 -21.28 10.70 -2.08
N LEU A 10 -20.65 9.61 -1.64
CA LEU A 10 -19.28 9.60 -1.14
C LEU A 10 -18.27 10.00 -2.22
N LEU A 11 -18.53 9.71 -3.50
CA LEU A 11 -17.65 10.13 -4.61
C LEU A 11 -17.66 11.65 -4.82
N GLN A 12 -18.65 12.36 -4.30
CA GLN A 12 -18.70 13.82 -4.34
C GLN A 12 -17.96 14.46 -3.15
N HIS A 13 -17.57 13.67 -2.15
CA HIS A 13 -16.79 14.14 -1.01
C HIS A 13 -15.32 14.25 -1.40
N TRP A 14 -14.86 15.48 -1.63
CA TRP A 14 -13.46 15.78 -1.96
C TRP A 14 -12.42 15.07 -1.08
N PRO A 15 -12.54 15.03 0.26
CA PRO A 15 -11.56 14.35 1.12
C PRO A 15 -11.51 12.84 0.89
N PHE A 16 -12.67 12.21 0.68
CA PHE A 16 -12.77 10.79 0.38
C PHE A 16 -12.16 10.48 -0.99
N LEU A 17 -12.44 11.30 -2.00
CA LEU A 17 -11.87 11.12 -3.34
C LEU A 17 -10.34 11.25 -3.32
N THR A 18 -9.79 12.27 -2.64
CA THR A 18 -8.33 12.43 -2.50
C THR A 18 -7.68 11.28 -1.77
N LEU A 19 -8.33 10.75 -0.72
CA LEU A 19 -7.85 9.59 0.01
C LEU A 19 -7.81 8.35 -0.90
N VAL A 20 -8.94 8.04 -1.54
CA VAL A 20 -9.05 6.87 -2.41
C VAL A 20 -8.06 6.97 -3.58
N LEU A 21 -7.96 8.12 -4.23
CA LEU A 21 -7.01 8.32 -5.32
C LEU A 21 -5.55 8.11 -4.86
N SER A 22 -5.21 8.63 -3.67
CA SER A 22 -3.87 8.45 -3.10
C SER A 22 -3.58 6.98 -2.80
N ILE A 23 -4.52 6.26 -2.21
CA ILE A 23 -4.36 4.84 -1.89
C ILE A 23 -4.30 4.01 -3.18
N THR A 24 -5.13 4.32 -4.17
CA THR A 24 -5.08 3.69 -5.48
C THR A 24 -3.70 3.88 -6.12
N LEU A 25 -3.12 5.08 -6.10
CA LEU A 25 -1.76 5.33 -6.59
C LEU A 25 -0.71 4.52 -5.82
N ILE A 26 -0.82 4.47 -4.49
CA ILE A 26 0.07 3.67 -3.64
C ILE A 26 -0.03 2.19 -3.99
N ASN A 27 -1.25 1.67 -4.18
CA ASN A 27 -1.51 0.27 -4.51
C ASN A 27 -1.03 -0.08 -5.93
N THR A 28 -1.18 0.84 -6.89
CA THR A 28 -0.55 0.72 -8.21
C THR A 28 0.98 0.65 -8.08
N GLY A 29 1.57 1.54 -7.28
CA GLY A 29 2.98 1.50 -6.93
C GLY A 29 3.40 0.24 -6.17
N TYR A 30 2.46 -0.49 -5.57
CA TYR A 30 2.73 -1.70 -4.81
C TYR A 30 3.04 -2.90 -5.71
N PHE A 31 2.44 -2.93 -6.90
CA PHE A 31 2.69 -3.95 -7.92
C PHE A 31 4.02 -3.75 -8.64
N VAL A 32 4.47 -2.50 -8.79
CA VAL A 32 5.74 -2.14 -9.44
C VAL A 32 6.94 -2.90 -8.86
N PRO A 33 7.21 -2.94 -7.55
CA PRO A 33 8.31 -3.73 -7.00
C PRO A 33 8.07 -5.23 -7.20
N TYR A 34 6.85 -5.75 -7.12
CA TYR A 34 6.61 -7.16 -7.41
C TYR A 34 7.10 -7.58 -8.81
N VAL A 35 6.96 -6.69 -9.79
CA VAL A 35 7.38 -6.94 -11.18
C VAL A 35 8.86 -6.56 -11.38
N HIS A 36 9.25 -5.35 -11.01
CA HIS A 36 10.59 -4.82 -11.27
C HIS A 36 11.66 -5.39 -10.34
N PHE A 37 11.31 -5.74 -9.11
CA PHE A 37 12.28 -6.27 -8.15
C PHE A 37 12.69 -7.69 -8.50
N VAL A 38 11.74 -8.52 -8.96
CA VAL A 38 12.02 -9.86 -9.51
C VAL A 38 12.79 -9.74 -10.82
N ALA A 39 12.37 -8.84 -11.71
CA ALA A 39 13.08 -8.61 -12.98
C ALA A 39 14.52 -8.10 -12.78
N HIS A 40 14.74 -7.23 -11.79
CA HIS A 40 16.05 -6.67 -11.45
C HIS A 40 16.95 -7.67 -10.73
N ALA A 41 16.40 -8.47 -9.81
CA ALA A 41 17.14 -9.58 -9.21
C ALA A 41 17.61 -10.58 -10.28
N ARG A 42 16.73 -10.91 -11.23
CA ARG A 42 17.06 -11.77 -12.39
C ARG A 42 18.09 -11.13 -13.31
N SER A 43 18.03 -9.81 -13.56
CA SER A 43 18.99 -9.11 -14.43
C SER A 43 20.39 -9.01 -13.83
N ILE A 44 20.51 -9.00 -12.49
CA ILE A 44 21.78 -9.04 -11.78
C ILE A 44 22.37 -10.47 -11.71
N GLY A 45 21.58 -11.49 -12.11
CA GLY A 45 22.02 -12.88 -12.19
C GLY A 45 21.66 -13.76 -10.98
N PHE A 46 20.73 -13.30 -10.13
CA PHE A 46 20.17 -14.12 -9.04
C PHE A 46 19.17 -15.15 -9.57
N ASP A 47 19.08 -16.28 -8.87
CA ASP A 47 18.19 -17.37 -9.24
C ASP A 47 16.70 -17.03 -8.97
N GLU A 48 15.79 -17.73 -9.64
CA GLU A 48 14.35 -17.53 -9.48
C GLU A 48 13.90 -17.79 -8.04
N TYR A 49 14.52 -18.77 -7.39
CA TYR A 49 14.27 -19.11 -5.99
C TYR A 49 14.67 -17.96 -5.05
N GLU A 50 15.81 -17.33 -5.32
CA GLU A 50 16.29 -16.17 -4.55
C GLU A 50 15.33 -14.99 -4.69
N ALA A 51 14.94 -14.63 -5.92
CA ALA A 51 13.97 -13.57 -6.15
C ALA A 51 12.62 -13.82 -5.46
N ALA A 52 12.12 -15.06 -5.52
CA ALA A 52 10.89 -15.45 -4.83
C ALA A 52 11.02 -15.36 -3.30
N PHE A 53 12.20 -15.67 -2.76
CA PHE A 53 12.47 -15.53 -1.33
C PHE A 53 12.40 -14.08 -0.85
N LEU A 54 12.96 -13.12 -1.60
CA LEU A 54 12.82 -11.69 -1.25
C LEU A 54 11.35 -11.24 -1.22
N MET A 55 10.54 -11.72 -2.16
CA MET A 55 9.11 -11.41 -2.17
C MET A 55 8.36 -12.04 -1.00
N SER A 56 8.77 -13.25 -0.61
CA SER A 56 8.21 -13.93 0.57
C SER A 56 8.53 -13.14 1.85
N VAL A 57 9.76 -12.65 1.98
CA VAL A 57 10.17 -11.79 3.10
C VAL A 57 9.41 -10.48 3.11
N ALA A 58 9.23 -9.82 1.96
CA ALA A 58 8.42 -8.60 1.86
C ALA A 58 6.98 -8.83 2.33
N GLY A 59 6.35 -9.96 1.95
CA GLY A 59 4.99 -10.32 2.40
C GLY A 59 4.90 -10.61 3.90
N VAL A 60 5.91 -11.27 4.49
CA VAL A 60 5.97 -11.48 5.94
C VAL A 60 6.13 -10.15 6.67
N MET A 61 6.98 -9.26 6.15
CA MET A 61 7.19 -7.93 6.75
C MET A 61 5.97 -7.02 6.59
N ASP A 62 5.20 -7.15 5.52
CA ASP A 62 3.88 -6.52 5.37
C ASP A 62 2.94 -6.89 6.51
N LEU A 63 2.79 -8.19 6.79
CA LEU A 63 1.97 -8.67 7.90
C LEU A 63 2.43 -8.10 9.25
N ILE A 64 3.74 -8.11 9.50
CA ILE A 64 4.32 -7.53 10.72
C ILE A 64 4.07 -6.02 10.80
N GLY A 65 4.27 -5.31 9.70
CA GLY A 65 3.99 -3.88 9.57
C GLY A 65 2.54 -3.55 9.87
N ARG A 66 1.60 -4.35 9.34
CA ARG A 66 0.16 -4.21 9.59
C ARG A 66 -0.18 -4.40 11.06
N LEU A 67 0.36 -5.43 11.70
CA LEU A 67 0.12 -5.70 13.12
C LEU A 67 0.65 -4.58 14.01
N LEU A 68 1.90 -4.15 13.78
CA LEU A 68 2.53 -3.10 14.58
C LEU A 68 1.88 -1.74 14.36
N SER A 69 1.57 -1.40 13.10
CA SER A 69 0.87 -0.17 12.75
C SER A 69 -0.54 -0.12 13.34
N GLY A 70 -1.29 -1.22 13.28
CA GLY A 70 -2.63 -1.30 13.89
C GLY A 70 -2.58 -1.08 15.40
N TRP A 71 -1.59 -1.65 16.08
CA TRP A 71 -1.37 -1.36 17.50
C TRP A 71 -0.99 0.10 17.73
N PHE A 72 -0.17 0.69 16.86
CA PHE A 72 0.28 2.06 16.99
C PHE A 72 -0.81 3.10 16.69
N SER A 73 -1.73 2.80 15.76
CA SER A 73 -2.86 3.67 15.43
C SER A 73 -3.87 3.75 16.58
N ASP A 74 -4.04 2.66 17.33
CA ASP A 74 -4.86 2.64 18.55
C ASP A 74 -4.31 3.58 19.64
N LEU A 75 -3.01 3.86 19.63
CA LEU A 75 -2.38 4.78 20.58
C LEU A 75 -2.77 6.26 20.36
N ARG A 76 -3.48 6.60 19.25
CA ARG A 76 -4.09 7.91 18.93
C ARG A 76 -3.24 9.17 19.16
N ARG A 77 -1.92 9.04 19.30
CA ARG A 77 -1.02 10.16 19.67
C ARG A 77 -0.73 11.15 18.52
N MET A 78 -0.97 10.77 17.27
CA MET A 78 -0.71 11.61 16.09
C MET A 78 -1.87 11.55 15.11
N ARG A 79 -2.09 12.66 14.38
CA ARG A 79 -3.08 12.72 13.30
C ARG A 79 -2.77 11.68 12.24
N LEU A 80 -3.72 10.78 11.95
CA LEU A 80 -3.53 9.67 11.01
C LEU A 80 -3.07 10.12 9.63
N VAL A 81 -3.50 11.29 9.17
CA VAL A 81 -3.07 11.89 7.89
C VAL A 81 -1.56 12.09 7.82
N HIS A 82 -0.91 12.51 8.92
CA HIS A 82 0.55 12.70 8.93
C HIS A 82 1.29 11.36 8.90
N ILE A 83 0.76 10.37 9.62
CA ILE A 83 1.29 9.00 9.60
C ILE A 83 1.20 8.43 8.18
N LEU A 84 0.05 8.61 7.52
CA LEU A 84 -0.17 8.16 6.14
C LEU A 84 0.80 8.82 5.16
N MET A 85 1.01 10.13 5.24
CA MET A 85 1.99 10.84 4.41
C MET A 85 3.42 10.34 4.65
N LEU A 86 3.78 10.07 5.90
CA LEU A 86 5.13 9.63 6.28
C LEU A 86 5.41 8.22 5.75
N TRP A 87 4.47 7.28 5.93
CA TRP A 87 4.62 5.94 5.36
C TRP A 87 4.61 5.95 3.84
N THR A 88 3.73 6.72 3.21
CA THR A 88 3.69 6.85 1.74
C THR A 88 5.01 7.36 1.18
N SER A 89 5.59 8.39 1.82
CA SER A 89 6.88 8.94 1.42
C SER A 89 7.99 7.92 1.59
N LEU A 90 7.99 7.18 2.71
CA LEU A 90 9.00 6.17 3.00
C LEU A 90 8.93 4.99 2.01
N THR A 91 7.72 4.54 1.67
CA THR A 91 7.49 3.53 0.63
C THR A 91 7.97 4.02 -0.74
N GLY A 92 7.66 5.26 -1.12
CA GLY A 92 8.16 5.86 -2.36
C GLY A 92 9.68 5.95 -2.44
N VAL A 93 10.34 6.34 -1.33
CA VAL A 93 11.81 6.38 -1.23
C VAL A 93 12.41 4.97 -1.35
N SER A 94 11.80 3.97 -0.70
CA SER A 94 12.27 2.59 -0.82
C SER A 94 12.15 2.05 -2.25
N LEU A 95 11.16 2.53 -3.01
CA LEU A 95 10.98 2.17 -4.42
C LEU A 95 12.08 2.77 -5.31
N ILE A 96 12.44 4.03 -5.08
CA ILE A 96 13.54 4.70 -5.78
C ILE A 96 14.89 4.03 -5.44
N ALA A 97 15.02 3.42 -4.25
CA ALA A 97 16.24 2.72 -3.84
C ALA A 97 16.46 1.38 -4.56
N ILE A 98 15.42 0.76 -5.14
CA ILE A 98 15.47 -0.53 -5.85
C ILE A 98 16.58 -0.59 -6.92
N PRO A 99 16.64 0.33 -7.91
CA PRO A 99 17.66 0.29 -8.96
C PRO A 99 19.09 0.47 -8.44
N PHE A 100 19.28 1.02 -7.24
CA PHE A 100 20.59 1.17 -6.62
C PHE A 100 21.07 -0.10 -5.91
N GLY A 101 20.15 -1.04 -5.62
CA GLY A 101 20.49 -2.34 -5.07
C GLY A 101 21.21 -3.21 -6.10
N ARG A 102 22.52 -3.40 -5.92
CA ARG A 102 23.34 -4.31 -6.75
C ARG A 102 23.78 -5.59 -6.04
N THR A 103 23.46 -5.71 -4.74
CA THR A 103 23.83 -6.84 -3.90
C THR A 103 22.58 -7.47 -3.29
N TYR A 104 22.62 -8.79 -3.07
CA TYR A 104 21.50 -9.53 -2.48
C TYR A 104 21.09 -8.97 -1.11
N SER A 105 22.05 -8.58 -0.28
CA SER A 105 21.81 -7.97 1.02
C SER A 105 21.13 -6.60 0.93
N ALA A 106 21.50 -5.78 -0.06
CA ALA A 106 20.84 -4.49 -0.30
C ALA A 106 19.39 -4.70 -0.73
N LEU A 107 19.15 -5.61 -1.67
CA LEU A 107 17.80 -5.98 -2.11
C LEU A 107 16.99 -6.51 -0.92
N MET A 108 17.54 -7.41 -0.11
CA MET A 108 16.83 -7.97 1.04
C MET A 108 16.45 -6.89 2.06
N THR A 109 17.34 -5.92 2.31
CA THR A 109 17.05 -4.78 3.19
C THR A 109 15.94 -3.90 2.62
N ILE A 110 15.98 -3.63 1.31
CA ILE A 110 14.93 -2.86 0.62
C ILE A 110 13.60 -3.59 0.69
N SER A 111 13.55 -4.92 0.48
CA SER A 111 12.32 -5.73 0.58
C SER A 111 11.72 -5.70 1.97
N VAL A 112 12.56 -5.79 3.02
CA VAL A 112 12.10 -5.72 4.41
C VAL A 112 11.54 -4.34 4.72
N ALA A 113 12.27 -3.27 4.39
CA ALA A 113 11.85 -1.90 4.64
C ALA A 113 10.56 -1.58 3.87
N TYR A 114 10.51 -1.93 2.59
CA TYR A 114 9.35 -1.76 1.73
C TYR A 114 8.14 -2.51 2.29
N GLY A 115 8.26 -3.83 2.53
CA GLY A 115 7.15 -4.65 3.06
C GLY A 115 6.61 -4.09 4.36
N PHE A 116 7.49 -3.73 5.30
CA PHE A 116 7.10 -3.15 6.58
C PHE A 116 6.33 -1.82 6.43
N CYS A 117 6.85 -0.89 5.62
CA CYS A 117 6.21 0.42 5.42
C CYS A 117 4.87 0.30 4.72
N ALA A 118 4.82 -0.59 3.73
CA ALA A 118 3.65 -0.75 2.90
C ALA A 118 2.53 -1.49 3.65
N GLY A 119 2.87 -2.45 4.51
CA GLY A 119 1.93 -3.02 5.47
C GLY A 119 1.48 -2.04 6.53
N ALA A 120 2.35 -1.14 6.98
CA ALA A 120 1.97 -0.13 7.97
C ALA A 120 0.92 0.87 7.45
N LEU A 121 0.75 1.03 6.13
CA LEU A 121 -0.27 1.90 5.54
C LEU A 121 -1.68 1.35 5.67
N THR A 122 -1.88 0.04 5.52
CA THR A 122 -3.21 -0.55 5.47
C THR A 122 -4.05 -0.24 6.72
N PRO A 123 -3.58 -0.47 7.96
CA PRO A 123 -4.37 -0.18 9.16
C PRO A 123 -4.72 1.30 9.28
N VAL A 124 -3.79 2.19 8.91
CA VAL A 124 -3.98 3.64 8.98
C VAL A 124 -5.10 4.09 8.05
N VAL A 125 -5.20 3.50 6.86
CA VAL A 125 -6.30 3.74 5.92
C VAL A 125 -7.64 3.33 6.53
N PHE A 126 -7.73 2.11 7.09
CA PHE A 126 -8.94 1.61 7.73
C PHE A 126 -9.37 2.44 8.93
N SER A 127 -8.41 2.98 9.70
CA SER A 127 -8.69 3.86 10.83
C SER A 127 -9.06 5.29 10.43
N LEU A 128 -8.55 5.80 9.30
CA LEU A 128 -8.83 7.14 8.79
C LEU A 128 -10.17 7.22 8.05
N LEU A 129 -10.57 6.14 7.39
CA LEU A 129 -11.82 6.06 6.65
C LEU A 129 -13.07 6.47 7.48
N PRO A 130 -13.34 5.90 8.67
CA PRO A 130 -14.50 6.28 9.49
C PRO A 130 -14.44 7.74 9.99
N GLU A 131 -13.24 8.33 10.09
CA GLU A 131 -13.07 9.75 10.46
C GLU A 131 -13.52 10.69 9.33
N ILE A 132 -13.41 10.24 8.07
CA ILE A 132 -13.79 11.02 6.88
C ILE A 132 -15.26 10.81 6.50
N VAL A 133 -15.74 9.56 6.48
CA VAL A 133 -17.08 9.23 5.96
C VAL A 133 -18.15 9.05 7.03
N GLY A 134 -17.74 8.97 8.30
CA GLY A 134 -18.63 8.68 9.43
C GLY A 134 -19.00 7.20 9.55
N ILE A 135 -19.30 6.76 10.78
CA ILE A 135 -19.45 5.34 11.11
C ILE A 135 -20.62 4.67 10.37
N GLY A 136 -21.70 5.42 10.11
CA GLY A 136 -22.91 4.90 9.45
C GLY A 136 -22.73 4.49 7.99
N ARG A 137 -21.63 4.90 7.33
CA ARG A 137 -21.39 4.67 5.90
C ARG A 137 -20.10 3.88 5.61
N ILE A 138 -19.43 3.33 6.64
CA ILE A 138 -18.13 2.67 6.52
C ILE A 138 -18.15 1.56 5.46
N TYR A 139 -19.15 0.67 5.50
CA TYR A 139 -19.19 -0.50 4.61
C TYR A 139 -19.33 -0.10 3.14
N GLY A 140 -20.15 0.91 2.83
CA GLY A 140 -20.28 1.44 1.47
C GLY A 140 -19.01 2.14 1.00
N ALA A 141 -18.36 2.91 1.87
CA ALA A 141 -17.09 3.57 1.58
C ALA A 141 -15.94 2.58 1.35
N LEU A 142 -15.86 1.50 2.15
CA LEU A 142 -14.91 0.41 1.97
C LEU A 142 -15.11 -0.31 0.65
N GLY A 143 -16.37 -0.62 0.30
CA GLY A 143 -16.68 -1.24 -0.99
C GLY A 143 -16.24 -0.36 -2.16
N LEU A 144 -16.55 0.93 -2.13
CA LEU A 144 -16.11 1.89 -3.15
C LEU A 144 -14.58 2.02 -3.23
N LEU A 145 -13.92 2.08 -2.08
CA LEU A 145 -12.46 2.16 -1.98
C LEU A 145 -11.81 0.92 -2.60
N GLN A 146 -12.27 -0.29 -2.26
CA GLN A 146 -11.72 -1.53 -2.80
C GLN A 146 -11.99 -1.69 -4.30
N MET A 147 -13.14 -1.22 -4.79
CA MET A 147 -13.46 -1.20 -6.21
C MET A 147 -12.52 -0.27 -6.99
N LEU A 148 -12.30 0.96 -6.49
CA LEU A 148 -11.42 1.93 -7.12
C LEU A 148 -9.94 1.51 -7.05
N GLU A 149 -9.51 0.91 -5.95
CA GLU A 149 -8.18 0.29 -5.83
C GLU A 149 -7.98 -0.82 -6.86
N SER A 150 -8.97 -1.69 -7.05
CA SER A 150 -8.89 -2.81 -8.00
C SER A 150 -8.80 -2.31 -9.44
N VAL A 151 -9.55 -1.27 -9.80
CA VAL A 151 -9.45 -0.63 -11.12
C VAL A 151 -8.06 -0.02 -11.33
N GLY A 152 -7.50 0.66 -10.33
CA GLY A 152 -6.15 1.20 -10.42
C GLY A 152 -5.05 0.13 -10.46
N GLY A 153 -5.24 -1.00 -9.76
CA GLY A 153 -4.36 -2.16 -9.85
C GLY A 153 -4.38 -2.79 -11.24
N LEU A 154 -5.57 -2.92 -11.85
CA LEU A 154 -5.74 -3.42 -13.21
C LEU A 154 -5.05 -2.51 -14.25
N LEU A 155 -5.13 -1.20 -14.06
CA LEU A 155 -4.43 -0.22 -14.91
C LEU A 155 -2.93 -0.13 -14.62
N GLY A 156 -2.49 -0.56 -13.43
CA GLY A 156 -1.08 -0.61 -13.05
C GLY A 156 -0.27 -1.64 -13.85
N ALA A 157 -0.82 -2.85 -14.03
CA ALA A 157 -0.18 -3.93 -14.75
C ALA A 157 0.24 -3.62 -16.22
N PRO A 158 -0.56 -2.88 -17.04
CA PRO A 158 -0.16 -2.49 -18.39
C PRO A 158 0.71 -1.23 -18.48
N ILE A 159 0.83 -0.44 -17.41
CA ILE A 159 1.60 0.82 -17.40
C ILE A 159 3.02 0.62 -16.81
N SER A 160 3.22 -0.42 -15.99
CA SER A 160 4.52 -0.85 -15.45
C SER A 160 5.35 -1.61 -16.48
#